data_AF-A0A3E0Q781-F1
#
_entry.id   AF-A0A3E0Q781-F1
#
_cell.length_a   1.000
_cell.length_b   1.000
_cell.length_c   1.000
_cell.angle_alpha   90.00
_cell.angle_beta   90.00
_cell.angle_gamma   90.00
#
_symmetry.space_group_name_H-M   'P 1'
#
loop_
_entity.id
_entity.type
_entity.pdbx_description
1 polymer ?
#
loop_
_entity_poly.entity_id
_entity_poly.type
_entity_poly.pdbx_seq_one_letter_code
_entity_poly.pdbx_strand_id
1 'polypeptide(L)'
;MRKHEMTQSAAQCLRLRWMPRLSVIGLLLFTVLSAQAQEPRERPLSRTVPGRETVPSQRERGTTPARPSSSTNESRPAEHPLKPAIRLAEACLETLEDIEDYTALLSTREYVNGTIVVHTMAMKFREEPFSVYFKFGGEHAGREVLYVEGQNQNMLLAHEGSGLKSLVGTVSLSPESPEILKENRHTITDAGLRNMVNHMITRWEEESRYGECEVKYYPKAKLNDSECLVIECRHPTPHRQFKFHISRLFIDRETNLPMRVENYAFPRQGGKPMLVEEYTYSEIKTNVGLTDADFDRKNPRYAF
;
A
#
# COMPACT_ATOMS: atom_id res chain seq x y z
N MET A 1 -1.81 21.00 -87.30
CA MET A 1 -1.45 19.68 -86.74
C MET A 1 -2.16 19.52 -85.39
N ARG A 2 -2.94 18.43 -85.23
CA ARG A 2 -3.52 17.78 -84.01
C ARG A 2 -4.12 18.70 -82.92
N LYS A 3 -5.45 18.81 -82.72
CA LYS A 3 -6.53 17.88 -82.31
C LYS A 3 -6.47 17.30 -80.88
N HIS A 4 -7.55 17.62 -80.15
CA HIS A 4 -8.38 16.81 -79.24
C HIS A 4 -8.26 16.87 -77.71
N GLU A 5 -9.41 17.24 -77.13
CA GLU A 5 -9.98 16.92 -75.82
C GLU A 5 -10.02 15.41 -75.50
N MET A 6 -10.08 15.08 -74.20
CA MET A 6 -10.81 13.95 -73.63
C MET A 6 -10.87 14.15 -72.09
N THR A 7 -12.06 14.38 -71.47
CA THR A 7 -12.92 13.40 -70.74
C THR A 7 -12.30 12.82 -69.45
N GLN A 8 -12.96 12.44 -68.35
CA GLN A 8 -14.28 12.60 -67.69
C GLN A 8 -14.19 11.81 -66.34
N SER A 9 -15.20 11.97 -65.47
CA SER A 9 -15.62 11.06 -64.36
C SER A 9 -14.86 11.17 -63.03
N ALA A 10 -15.42 11.59 -61.89
CA ALA A 10 -16.72 11.38 -61.23
C ALA A 10 -16.99 9.93 -60.79
N ALA A 11 -17.07 9.70 -59.47
CA ALA A 11 -17.99 8.81 -58.73
C ALA A 11 -17.51 8.70 -57.26
N GLN A 12 -18.22 9.32 -56.31
CA GLN A 12 -19.18 8.70 -55.37
C GLN A 12 -18.48 8.06 -54.15
N CYS A 13 -18.53 8.59 -52.91
CA CYS A 13 -19.63 9.08 -52.06
C CYS A 13 -20.29 7.98 -51.20
N LEU A 14 -20.55 8.36 -49.95
CA LEU A 14 -21.36 7.75 -48.87
C LEU A 14 -20.71 6.60 -48.06
N ARG A 15 -20.37 6.84 -46.78
CA ARG A 15 -21.25 7.00 -45.59
C ARG A 15 -22.04 5.74 -45.25
N LEU A 16 -21.83 5.22 -44.04
CA LEU A 16 -22.80 4.77 -43.03
C LEU A 16 -22.04 3.87 -42.04
N ARG A 17 -22.37 3.65 -40.77
CA ARG A 17 -23.14 4.33 -39.73
C ARG A 17 -23.03 3.39 -38.52
N TRP A 18 -22.93 3.98 -37.33
CA TRP A 18 -23.05 3.33 -36.03
C TRP A 18 -24.26 2.39 -35.93
N MET A 19 -24.11 1.26 -35.21
CA MET A 19 -25.04 0.77 -34.17
C MET A 19 -24.49 -0.49 -33.42
N PRO A 20 -25.00 -0.79 -32.21
CA PRO A 20 -24.33 -1.52 -31.13
C PRO A 20 -24.54 -3.05 -31.18
N ARG A 21 -23.70 -3.81 -30.48
CA ARG A 21 -23.89 -5.26 -30.30
C ARG A 21 -24.62 -5.55 -28.99
N LEU A 22 -25.78 -6.17 -29.14
CA LEU A 22 -26.64 -6.77 -28.14
C LEU A 22 -26.02 -8.02 -27.51
N SER A 23 -26.38 -8.22 -26.23
CA SER A 23 -26.18 -9.42 -25.43
C SER A 23 -26.77 -10.68 -26.07
N VAL A 24 -26.06 -11.81 -25.95
CA VAL A 24 -26.63 -13.16 -26.14
C VAL A 24 -26.41 -13.97 -24.87
N ILE A 25 -27.54 -14.40 -24.31
CA ILE A 25 -27.70 -15.38 -23.24
C ILE A 25 -27.29 -16.76 -23.78
N GLY A 26 -26.39 -17.44 -23.08
CA GLY A 26 -26.00 -18.83 -23.35
C GLY A 26 -26.10 -19.67 -22.08
N LEU A 27 -27.27 -20.28 -21.89
CA LEU A 27 -27.58 -21.29 -20.88
C LEU A 27 -27.18 -22.67 -21.41
N LEU A 28 -26.26 -23.38 -20.75
CA LEU A 28 -26.08 -24.84 -20.93
C LEU A 28 -25.75 -25.49 -19.58
N LEU A 29 -26.76 -26.14 -19.00
CA LEU A 29 -26.62 -27.27 -18.08
C LEU A 29 -26.37 -28.55 -18.90
N PHE A 30 -25.47 -29.44 -18.47
CA PHE A 30 -25.80 -30.78 -17.93
C PHE A 30 -24.55 -31.66 -17.67
N THR A 31 -24.51 -32.20 -16.44
CA THR A 31 -24.00 -33.51 -15.96
C THR A 31 -22.55 -33.98 -16.11
N VAL A 32 -21.88 -33.97 -14.95
CA VAL A 32 -21.33 -35.12 -14.18
C VAL A 32 -21.01 -36.41 -14.95
N LEU A 33 -19.73 -36.82 -14.89
CA LEU A 33 -19.37 -38.23 -14.70
C LEU A 33 -18.13 -38.35 -13.81
N SER A 34 -18.32 -39.02 -12.67
CA SER A 34 -17.28 -39.41 -11.72
C SER A 34 -16.40 -40.51 -12.31
N ALA A 35 -15.09 -40.42 -12.11
CA ALA A 35 -14.20 -41.57 -12.19
C ALA A 35 -13.19 -41.50 -11.04
N GLN A 36 -13.51 -42.23 -9.98
CA GLN A 36 -12.57 -42.65 -8.95
C GLN A 36 -11.60 -43.66 -9.58
N ALA A 37 -10.29 -43.41 -9.48
CA ALA A 37 -9.28 -44.41 -9.76
C ALA A 37 -8.73 -44.93 -8.43
N GLN A 38 -8.88 -46.23 -8.24
CA GLN A 38 -8.53 -47.03 -7.07
C GLN A 38 -7.02 -47.25 -6.94
N GLU A 39 -6.53 -47.23 -5.69
CA GLU A 39 -5.19 -47.68 -5.29
C GLU A 39 -4.97 -49.17 -5.57
N PRO A 40 -3.73 -49.62 -5.89
CA PRO A 40 -3.36 -51.01 -5.75
C PRO A 40 -2.81 -51.28 -4.33
N ARG A 41 -3.55 -52.10 -3.58
CA ARG A 41 -3.04 -52.87 -2.44
C ARG A 41 -2.31 -54.11 -2.96
N GLU A 42 -1.06 -54.29 -2.56
CA GLU A 42 -0.47 -55.62 -2.37
C GLU A 42 0.19 -55.70 -0.98
N ARG A 43 -0.13 -56.79 -0.26
CA ARG A 43 0.51 -57.28 0.98
C ARG A 43 1.02 -58.71 0.67
N PRO A 44 1.56 -59.44 1.67
CA PRO A 44 2.79 -59.22 2.44
C PRO A 44 3.71 -60.46 2.30
N LEU A 45 4.94 -60.46 2.81
CA LEU A 45 5.56 -61.71 3.29
C LEU A 45 6.63 -61.44 4.35
N SER A 46 6.51 -62.21 5.43
CA SER A 46 7.25 -62.19 6.69
C SER A 46 8.75 -62.46 6.60
N ARG A 47 9.51 -62.00 7.61
CA ARG A 47 10.44 -62.90 8.30
C ARG A 47 10.77 -62.49 9.74
N THR A 48 10.53 -63.45 10.61
CA THR A 48 10.84 -63.54 12.04
C THR A 48 12.34 -63.66 12.33
N VAL A 49 12.82 -63.06 13.42
CA VAL A 49 13.95 -63.61 14.22
C VAL A 49 13.64 -63.41 15.72
N PRO A 50 13.76 -64.47 16.56
CA PRO A 50 13.46 -64.42 17.99
C PRO A 50 14.70 -64.47 18.91
N GLY A 51 14.49 -64.05 20.18
CA GLY A 51 15.23 -64.46 21.39
C GLY A 51 16.59 -63.78 21.60
N ARG A 52 17.18 -63.66 22.78
CA ARG A 52 16.93 -63.93 24.23
C ARG A 52 18.28 -63.46 24.84
N GLU A 53 18.41 -62.77 25.96
CA GLU A 53 18.47 -63.35 27.30
C GLU A 53 19.16 -62.33 28.24
N THR A 54 18.74 -62.34 29.50
CA THR A 54 19.12 -61.56 30.69
C THR A 54 20.50 -61.93 31.27
N VAL A 55 21.03 -61.12 32.23
CA VAL A 55 21.79 -61.45 33.50
C VAL A 55 22.60 -60.19 33.99
N PRO A 56 22.89 -59.95 35.30
CA PRO A 56 22.01 -59.24 36.23
C PRO A 56 22.68 -58.09 37.06
N SER A 57 21.82 -57.42 37.84
CA SER A 57 22.01 -56.76 39.15
C SER A 57 23.42 -56.68 39.78
N GLN A 58 23.90 -55.45 40.02
CA GLN A 58 24.70 -55.11 41.20
C GLN A 58 24.09 -53.91 41.93
N ARG A 59 23.96 -54.04 43.25
CA ARG A 59 23.51 -53.01 44.19
C ARG A 59 24.70 -52.55 45.05
N GLU A 60 24.70 -51.24 45.29
CA GLU A 60 25.21 -50.52 46.48
C GLU A 60 26.70 -50.22 46.62
N ARG A 61 27.07 -48.95 46.37
CA ARG A 61 27.48 -48.03 47.45
C ARG A 61 27.43 -46.57 47.00
N GLY A 62 26.86 -45.73 47.85
CA GLY A 62 26.50 -44.35 47.56
C GLY A 62 27.66 -43.37 47.46
N THR A 63 27.45 -42.33 46.66
CA THR A 63 27.94 -40.97 46.87
C THR A 63 26.99 -40.05 46.11
N THR A 64 26.22 -39.25 46.83
CA THR A 64 25.28 -38.26 46.30
C THR A 64 26.04 -37.21 45.48
N PRO A 65 25.80 -37.02 44.17
CA PRO A 65 26.22 -35.81 43.49
C PRO A 65 25.22 -34.72 43.82
N ALA A 66 25.70 -33.60 44.34
CA ALA A 66 24.90 -32.40 44.52
C ALA A 66 24.22 -32.03 43.19
N ARG A 67 22.89 -31.95 43.24
CA ARG A 67 22.01 -31.46 42.18
C ARG A 67 22.56 -30.08 41.73
N PRO A 68 22.85 -29.85 40.44
CA PRO A 68 23.06 -28.49 39.97
C PRO A 68 21.74 -27.76 40.21
N SER A 69 21.79 -26.77 41.10
CA SER A 69 20.77 -25.75 41.24
C SER A 69 20.50 -25.21 39.85
N SER A 70 19.30 -25.50 39.33
CA SER A 70 18.76 -24.86 38.14
C SER A 70 18.80 -23.36 38.40
N SER A 71 19.79 -22.69 37.81
CA SER A 71 19.76 -21.26 37.62
C SER A 71 18.54 -20.99 36.76
N THR A 72 17.43 -20.62 37.41
CA THR A 72 16.27 -20.04 36.76
C THR A 72 16.80 -18.77 36.11
N ASN A 73 17.14 -18.89 34.83
CA ASN A 73 17.40 -17.74 33.99
C ASN A 73 16.04 -17.05 33.91
N GLU A 74 15.82 -16.06 34.76
CA GLU A 74 14.65 -15.19 34.71
C GLU A 74 14.69 -14.51 33.34
N SER A 75 14.05 -15.15 32.37
CA SER A 75 13.84 -14.58 31.05
C SER A 75 12.99 -13.34 31.28
N ARG A 76 13.61 -12.16 31.14
CA ARG A 76 12.85 -10.92 30.89
C ARG A 76 11.80 -11.25 29.83
N PRO A 77 10.54 -10.82 29.98
CA PRO A 77 9.55 -10.99 28.93
C PRO A 77 10.18 -10.52 27.62
N ALA A 78 10.24 -11.41 26.63
CA ALA A 78 10.78 -11.05 25.33
C ALA A 78 9.99 -9.84 24.83
N GLU A 79 10.70 -8.77 24.47
CA GLU A 79 10.07 -7.57 23.94
C GLU A 79 9.20 -7.93 22.73
N HIS A 80 8.04 -7.30 22.62
CA HIS A 80 7.13 -7.55 21.50
C HIS A 80 7.82 -7.24 20.15
N PRO A 81 7.69 -8.09 19.09
CA PRO A 81 8.42 -7.93 17.83
C PRO A 81 8.24 -6.57 17.11
N LEU A 82 7.11 -5.89 17.32
CA LEU A 82 6.86 -4.55 16.78
C LEU A 82 7.60 -3.43 17.51
N LYS A 83 8.12 -3.61 18.73
CA LYS A 83 8.75 -2.50 19.46
C LYS A 83 10.04 -1.99 18.81
N PRO A 84 10.94 -2.83 18.29
CA PRO A 84 12.06 -2.35 17.47
C PRO A 84 11.61 -1.64 16.18
N ALA A 85 10.52 -2.11 15.55
CA ALA A 85 9.96 -1.49 14.36
C ALA A 85 9.39 -0.09 14.66
N ILE A 86 8.68 0.06 15.78
CA ILE A 86 8.16 1.35 16.26
C ILE A 86 9.31 2.33 16.51
N ARG A 87 10.39 1.92 17.19
CA ARG A 87 11.57 2.78 17.41
C ARG A 87 12.21 3.28 16.12
N LEU A 88 12.26 2.43 15.09
CA LEU A 88 12.77 2.84 13.78
C LEU A 88 11.85 3.85 13.09
N ALA A 89 10.53 3.71 13.24
CA ALA A 89 9.57 4.68 12.75
C ALA A 89 9.62 6.01 13.55
N GLU A 90 9.81 5.95 14.87
CA GLU A 90 10.02 7.13 15.72
C GLU A 90 11.28 7.91 15.31
N ALA A 91 12.37 7.23 14.96
CA ALA A 91 13.58 7.88 14.44
C ALA A 91 13.32 8.65 13.11
N CYS A 92 12.36 8.19 12.29
CA CYS A 92 11.92 8.97 11.13
C CYS A 92 11.23 10.27 11.56
N LEU A 93 10.42 10.24 12.63
CA LEU A 93 9.78 11.46 13.14
C LEU A 93 10.80 12.48 13.62
N GLU A 94 11.86 12.04 14.31
CA GLU A 94 12.99 12.90 14.71
C GLU A 94 13.64 13.57 13.49
N THR A 95 13.83 12.81 12.40
CA THR A 95 14.37 13.37 11.14
C THR A 95 13.45 14.41 10.52
N LEU A 96 12.13 14.26 10.72
CA LEU A 96 11.13 15.19 10.19
C LEU A 96 11.00 16.46 11.04
N GLU A 97 11.56 16.56 12.25
CA GLU A 97 11.43 17.74 13.11
C GLU A 97 11.95 19.02 12.45
N ASP A 98 13.06 18.93 11.70
CA ASP A 98 13.69 20.06 11.03
C ASP A 98 13.16 20.31 9.60
N ILE A 99 12.09 19.62 9.19
CA ILE A 99 11.50 19.75 7.85
C ILE A 99 10.24 20.60 7.94
N GLU A 100 10.35 21.85 7.49
CA GLU A 100 9.25 22.83 7.50
C GLU A 100 8.39 22.73 6.24
N ASP A 101 9.02 22.40 5.11
CA ASP A 101 8.35 22.25 3.83
C ASP A 101 9.07 21.24 2.92
N TYR A 102 8.39 20.76 1.89
CA TYR A 102 9.01 20.00 0.82
C TYR A 102 8.18 19.98 -0.46
N THR A 103 8.86 19.63 -1.55
CA THR A 103 8.23 19.15 -2.78
C THR A 103 8.48 17.66 -2.94
N ALA A 104 7.52 16.95 -3.53
CA ALA A 104 7.67 15.53 -3.87
C ALA A 104 6.80 15.17 -5.09
N LEU A 105 7.09 14.02 -5.68
CA LEU A 105 6.14 13.30 -6.52
C LEU A 105 5.47 12.21 -5.66
N LEU A 106 4.17 12.36 -5.43
CA LEU A 106 3.34 11.41 -4.70
C LEU A 106 2.62 10.48 -5.67
N SER A 107 2.89 9.18 -5.58
CA SER A 107 2.14 8.14 -6.27
C SER A 107 1.30 7.36 -5.28
N THR A 108 -0.01 7.25 -5.52
CA THR A 108 -0.93 6.49 -4.69
C THR A 108 -1.57 5.36 -5.47
N ARG A 109 -1.80 4.23 -4.81
CA ARG A 109 -2.62 3.12 -5.32
C ARG A 109 -3.53 2.64 -4.22
N GLU A 110 -4.84 2.78 -4.40
CA GLU A 110 -5.80 2.55 -3.34
C GLU A 110 -6.95 1.69 -3.80
N TYR A 111 -7.30 0.67 -3.01
CA TYR A 111 -8.52 -0.10 -3.22
C TYR A 111 -9.71 0.62 -2.58
N VAL A 112 -10.53 1.24 -3.43
CA VAL A 112 -11.69 2.06 -3.06
C VAL A 112 -12.89 1.60 -3.86
N ASN A 113 -14.04 1.39 -3.19
CA ASN A 113 -15.32 1.04 -3.82
C ASN A 113 -15.26 -0.11 -4.84
N GLY A 114 -14.40 -1.11 -4.60
CA GLY A 114 -14.28 -2.30 -5.44
C GLY A 114 -13.23 -2.22 -6.55
N THR A 115 -12.58 -1.07 -6.75
CA THR A 115 -11.55 -0.85 -7.78
C THR A 115 -10.24 -0.32 -7.20
N ILE A 116 -9.14 -0.50 -7.93
CA ILE A 116 -7.88 0.21 -7.63
C ILE A 116 -7.94 1.57 -8.32
N VAL A 117 -7.80 2.64 -7.54
CA VAL A 117 -7.62 4.01 -8.00
C VAL A 117 -6.13 4.34 -7.92
N VAL A 118 -5.60 4.99 -8.94
CA VAL A 118 -4.17 5.34 -9.04
C VAL A 118 -4.03 6.82 -9.32
N HIS A 119 -3.28 7.52 -8.48
CA HIS A 119 -2.92 8.91 -8.71
C HIS A 119 -1.41 9.09 -8.75
N THR A 120 -0.96 10.06 -9.54
CA THR A 120 0.42 10.56 -9.52
C THR A 120 0.35 12.07 -9.52
N MET A 121 0.91 12.68 -8.49
CA MET A 121 0.72 14.09 -8.18
C MET A 121 2.05 14.74 -7.85
N ALA A 122 2.37 15.84 -8.53
CA ALA A 122 3.39 16.75 -8.02
C ALA A 122 2.81 17.44 -6.78
N MET A 123 3.53 17.36 -5.67
CA MET A 123 3.12 17.82 -4.35
C MET A 123 3.98 18.98 -3.90
N LYS A 124 3.34 19.97 -3.28
CA LYS A 124 3.96 20.94 -2.38
C LYS A 124 3.32 20.77 -1.00
N PHE A 125 4.14 20.74 0.03
CA PHE A 125 3.72 20.56 1.39
C PHE A 125 4.46 21.52 2.30
N ARG A 126 3.75 22.13 3.25
CA ARG A 126 4.34 22.94 4.33
C ARG A 126 3.63 22.59 5.64
N GLU A 127 4.40 22.44 6.71
CA GLU A 127 3.90 22.09 8.05
C GLU A 127 3.03 23.21 8.63
N GLU A 128 3.48 24.47 8.55
CA GLU A 128 2.79 25.59 9.22
C GLU A 128 2.58 26.85 8.34
N PRO A 129 1.33 27.33 8.20
CA PRO A 129 0.10 26.56 8.45
C PRO A 129 0.09 25.29 7.59
N PHE A 130 -0.55 24.22 8.06
CA PHE A 130 -0.62 22.97 7.31
C PHE A 130 -1.20 23.24 5.91
N SER A 131 -0.36 23.10 4.90
CA SER A 131 -0.67 23.52 3.53
C SER A 131 -0.27 22.44 2.55
N VAL A 132 -1.19 22.09 1.66
CA VAL A 132 -1.00 21.03 0.66
C VAL A 132 -1.48 21.53 -0.69
N TYR A 133 -0.62 21.39 -1.69
CA TYR A 133 -1.00 21.57 -3.09
C TYR A 133 -0.64 20.32 -3.88
N PHE A 134 -1.59 19.84 -4.69
CA PHE A 134 -1.41 18.76 -5.63
C PHE A 134 -1.68 19.23 -7.05
N LYS A 135 -0.80 18.84 -7.96
CA LYS A 135 -1.02 18.91 -9.41
C LYS A 135 -0.98 17.51 -9.98
N PHE A 136 -2.12 17.04 -10.47
CA PHE A 136 -2.28 15.68 -10.96
C PHE A 136 -1.65 15.53 -12.34
N GLY A 137 -1.01 14.37 -12.55
CA GLY A 137 -0.58 13.87 -13.85
C GLY A 137 -1.43 12.69 -14.32
N GLY A 138 -0.94 11.99 -15.35
CA GLY A 138 -1.60 10.79 -15.88
C GLY A 138 -3.00 11.06 -16.44
N GLU A 139 -3.97 10.21 -16.09
CA GLU A 139 -5.35 10.30 -16.56
C GLU A 139 -6.09 11.55 -16.05
N HIS A 140 -5.62 12.15 -14.96
CA HIS A 140 -6.18 13.35 -14.34
C HIS A 140 -5.31 14.60 -14.60
N ALA A 141 -4.49 14.58 -15.65
CA ALA A 141 -3.59 15.69 -15.98
C ALA A 141 -4.34 17.03 -16.01
N GLY A 142 -3.80 18.01 -15.27
CA GLY A 142 -4.35 19.35 -15.16
C GLY A 142 -5.33 19.55 -14.00
N ARG A 143 -5.76 18.50 -13.30
CA ARG A 143 -6.46 18.65 -12.02
C ARG A 143 -5.50 19.25 -10.99
N GLU A 144 -5.95 20.27 -10.27
CA GLU A 144 -5.21 20.94 -9.21
C GLU A 144 -6.05 20.99 -7.94
N VAL A 145 -5.42 20.70 -6.79
CA VAL A 145 -6.07 20.73 -5.49
C VAL A 145 -5.21 21.53 -4.52
N LEU A 146 -5.84 22.42 -3.76
CA LEU A 146 -5.18 23.28 -2.78
C LEU A 146 -5.93 23.24 -1.46
N TYR A 147 -5.21 23.02 -0.37
CA TYR A 147 -5.71 23.07 0.99
C TYR A 147 -4.75 23.89 1.86
N VAL A 148 -5.30 24.77 2.68
CA VAL A 148 -4.55 25.52 3.70
C VAL A 148 -5.40 25.54 4.95
N GLU A 149 -4.88 24.97 6.03
CA GLU A 149 -5.55 24.96 7.32
C GLU A 149 -5.84 26.40 7.81
N GLY A 150 -7.02 26.60 8.38
CA GLY A 150 -7.51 27.90 8.82
C GLY A 150 -8.01 28.81 7.69
N GLN A 151 -7.85 28.44 6.42
CA GLN A 151 -8.33 29.20 5.27
C GLN A 151 -9.50 28.50 4.57
N ASN A 152 -10.24 29.23 3.74
CA ASN A 152 -11.37 28.71 2.95
C ASN A 152 -12.37 27.88 3.77
N GLN A 153 -12.58 28.21 5.05
CA GLN A 153 -13.43 27.45 5.97
C GLN A 153 -12.98 25.98 6.14
N ASN A 154 -11.67 25.72 6.06
CA ASN A 154 -11.06 24.38 6.04
C ASN A 154 -11.56 23.48 4.89
N MET A 155 -12.01 24.10 3.81
CA MET A 155 -12.38 23.41 2.58
C MET A 155 -11.18 23.37 1.63
N LEU A 156 -11.05 22.28 0.88
CA LEU A 156 -10.11 22.23 -0.24
C LEU A 156 -10.72 22.95 -1.45
N LEU A 157 -9.85 23.59 -2.23
CA LEU A 157 -10.18 24.10 -3.55
C LEU A 157 -9.74 23.05 -4.58
N ALA A 158 -10.65 22.67 -5.48
CA ALA A 158 -10.35 21.75 -6.57
C ALA A 158 -10.69 22.40 -7.91
N HIS A 159 -9.79 22.25 -8.86
CA HIS A 159 -9.99 22.64 -10.26
C HIS A 159 -9.72 21.43 -11.15
N GLU A 160 -10.62 21.16 -12.11
CA GLU A 160 -10.45 20.07 -13.07
C GLU A 160 -9.87 20.62 -14.37
N GLY A 161 -8.69 20.16 -14.78
CA GLY A 161 -7.99 20.73 -15.95
C GLY A 161 -8.50 20.28 -17.32
N SER A 162 -9.49 19.39 -17.39
CA SER A 162 -10.01 18.89 -18.67
C SER A 162 -11.50 18.49 -18.62
N GLY A 163 -12.10 18.38 -19.82
CA GLY A 163 -13.49 17.98 -20.00
C GLY A 163 -14.51 19.05 -19.58
N LEU A 164 -15.79 18.67 -19.58
CA LEU A 164 -16.89 19.58 -19.19
C LEU A 164 -16.77 20.07 -17.74
N LYS A 165 -16.09 19.31 -16.86
CA LYS A 165 -15.85 19.70 -15.47
C LYS A 165 -14.96 20.94 -15.35
N SER A 166 -14.02 21.16 -16.28
CA SER A 166 -13.20 22.38 -16.32
C SER A 166 -14.02 23.67 -16.47
N LEU A 167 -15.20 23.60 -17.10
CA LEU A 167 -16.10 24.74 -17.29
C LEU A 167 -16.82 25.17 -16.01
N VAL A 168 -16.86 24.30 -14.99
CA VAL A 168 -17.41 24.62 -13.67
C VAL A 168 -16.49 25.59 -12.92
N GLY A 169 -15.21 25.65 -13.31
CA GLY A 169 -14.18 26.40 -12.61
C GLY A 169 -13.83 25.76 -11.27
N THR A 170 -13.25 26.57 -10.39
CA THR A 170 -12.80 26.12 -9.08
C THR A 170 -13.98 25.89 -8.14
N VAL A 171 -14.03 24.69 -7.55
CA VAL A 171 -15.03 24.30 -6.55
C VAL A 171 -14.40 24.23 -5.17
N SER A 172 -15.20 24.50 -4.14
CA SER A 172 -14.81 24.34 -2.73
C SER A 172 -15.51 23.10 -2.17
N LEU A 173 -14.72 22.16 -1.63
CA LEU A 173 -15.22 20.87 -1.15
C LEU A 173 -14.69 20.59 0.26
N SER A 174 -15.51 19.91 1.07
CA SER A 174 -15.02 19.41 2.35
C SER A 174 -14.06 18.24 2.08
N PRO A 175 -12.90 18.16 2.78
CA PRO A 175 -12.00 17.00 2.69
C PRO A 175 -12.70 15.66 2.93
N GLU A 176 -13.76 15.64 3.75
CA GLU A 176 -14.52 14.43 4.10
C GLU A 176 -15.76 14.21 3.20
N SER A 177 -15.96 15.04 2.18
CA SER A 177 -17.14 14.93 1.34
C SER A 177 -17.19 13.60 0.57
N PRO A 178 -18.38 13.03 0.31
CA PRO A 178 -18.50 11.77 -0.44
C PRO A 178 -17.85 11.80 -1.83
N GLU A 179 -17.78 12.97 -2.49
CA GLU A 179 -17.11 13.12 -3.79
C GLU A 179 -15.59 12.86 -3.67
N ILE A 180 -14.96 13.32 -2.58
CA ILE A 180 -13.53 13.07 -2.31
C ILE A 180 -13.31 11.61 -1.89
N LEU A 181 -14.13 11.10 -0.97
CA LEU A 181 -13.99 9.73 -0.44
C LEU A 181 -14.35 8.64 -1.46
N LYS A 182 -14.96 9.01 -2.59
CA LYS A 182 -15.26 8.07 -3.67
C LYS A 182 -14.00 7.52 -4.36
N GLU A 183 -12.95 8.33 -4.40
CA GLU A 183 -11.68 8.05 -5.08
C GLU A 183 -10.49 7.92 -4.10
N ASN A 184 -10.70 8.16 -2.80
CA ASN A 184 -9.62 8.19 -1.81
C ASN A 184 -10.02 7.49 -0.49
N ARG A 185 -9.07 6.79 0.13
CA ARG A 185 -9.18 6.16 1.46
C ARG A 185 -8.82 7.12 2.58
N HIS A 186 -8.02 8.14 2.28
CA HIS A 186 -7.56 9.18 3.19
C HIS A 186 -7.85 10.54 2.56
N THR A 187 -7.90 11.56 3.39
CA THR A 187 -8.22 12.92 2.99
C THR A 187 -6.94 13.72 2.78
N ILE A 188 -7.05 14.92 2.20
CA ILE A 188 -5.90 15.80 2.02
C ILE A 188 -5.25 16.23 3.36
N THR A 189 -6.00 16.17 4.47
CA THR A 189 -5.47 16.49 5.81
C THR A 189 -4.61 15.36 6.38
N ASP A 190 -4.67 14.15 5.80
CA ASP A 190 -3.79 13.04 6.14
C ASP A 190 -2.46 13.07 5.37
N ALA A 191 -2.31 14.02 4.43
CA ALA A 191 -1.15 14.08 3.58
C ALA A 191 0.11 14.41 4.38
N GLY A 192 1.22 13.78 3.97
CA GLY A 192 2.56 14.17 4.34
C GLY A 192 3.34 13.12 5.11
N LEU A 193 4.67 13.25 5.08
CA LEU A 193 5.60 12.26 5.63
C LEU A 193 5.36 11.98 7.12
N ARG A 194 5.12 13.03 7.91
CA ARG A 194 4.84 12.93 9.35
C ARG A 194 3.55 12.17 9.63
N ASN A 195 2.46 12.54 8.96
CA ASN A 195 1.16 11.88 9.09
C ASN A 195 1.23 10.41 8.68
N MET A 196 1.92 10.09 7.58
CA MET A 196 2.14 8.71 7.13
C MET A 196 2.82 7.86 8.22
N VAL A 197 3.88 8.37 8.85
CA VAL A 197 4.60 7.66 9.91
C VAL A 197 3.79 7.58 11.21
N ASN A 198 3.13 8.67 11.62
CA ASN A 198 2.25 8.68 12.79
C ASN A 198 1.14 7.62 12.68
N HIS A 199 0.51 7.50 11.51
CA HIS A 199 -0.49 6.46 11.25
C HIS A 199 0.07 5.04 11.35
N MET A 200 1.33 4.83 10.94
CA MET A 200 2.01 3.54 11.09
C MET A 200 2.35 3.24 12.55
N ILE A 201 2.94 4.19 13.27
CA ILE A 201 3.29 4.06 14.70
C ILE A 201 2.05 3.75 15.51
N THR A 202 1.00 4.55 15.38
CA THR A 202 -0.26 4.40 16.11
C THR A 202 -0.80 2.98 15.94
N ARG A 203 -0.84 2.49 14.70
CA ARG A 203 -1.30 1.14 14.39
C ARG A 203 -0.40 0.08 15.00
N TRP A 204 0.91 0.17 14.83
CA TRP A 204 1.84 -0.82 15.37
C TRP A 204 1.84 -0.84 16.90
N GLU A 205 1.61 0.30 17.55
CA GLU A 205 1.41 0.37 18.99
C GLU A 205 0.14 -0.37 19.44
N GLU A 206 -0.98 -0.17 18.74
CA GLU A 206 -2.23 -0.90 18.98
C GLU A 206 -2.05 -2.40 18.77
N GLU A 207 -1.42 -2.79 17.66
CA GLU A 207 -1.15 -4.19 17.30
C GLU A 207 -0.17 -4.84 18.31
N SER A 208 0.79 -4.08 18.85
CA SER A 208 1.78 -4.57 19.83
C SER A 208 1.19 -5.00 21.17
N ARG A 209 -0.10 -4.74 21.41
CA ARG A 209 -0.85 -5.22 22.57
C ARG A 209 -1.25 -6.69 22.43
N TYR A 210 -1.01 -7.32 21.28
CA TYR A 210 -1.40 -8.68 20.94
C TYR A 210 -0.19 -9.47 20.42
N GLY A 211 -0.08 -10.77 20.71
CA GLY A 211 1.14 -11.54 20.41
C GLY A 211 1.28 -12.10 18.98
N GLU A 212 0.31 -11.90 18.11
CA GLU A 212 0.22 -12.58 16.80
C GLU A 212 0.78 -11.74 15.65
N CYS A 213 2.08 -11.49 15.64
CA CYS A 213 2.75 -10.83 14.51
C CYS A 213 4.14 -11.43 14.19
N GLU A 214 4.50 -11.42 12.92
CA GLU A 214 5.85 -11.68 12.42
C GLU A 214 6.40 -10.37 11.86
N VAL A 215 7.59 -9.95 12.31
CA VAL A 215 8.25 -8.74 11.79
C VAL A 215 9.53 -9.12 11.06
N LYS A 216 9.67 -8.66 9.81
CA LYS A 216 10.84 -8.86 8.96
C LYS A 216 11.48 -7.53 8.58
N TYR A 217 12.80 -7.57 8.44
CA TYR A 217 13.60 -6.42 8.02
C TYR A 217 14.34 -6.77 6.74
N TYR A 218 14.17 -5.93 5.72
CA TYR A 218 14.90 -6.01 4.46
C TYR A 218 15.81 -4.79 4.39
N PRO A 219 17.08 -4.91 4.80
CA PRO A 219 17.93 -3.75 5.06
C PRO A 219 18.45 -3.05 3.81
N LYS A 220 18.25 -3.61 2.61
CA LYS A 220 18.80 -3.10 1.35
C LYS A 220 17.82 -3.29 0.18
N ALA A 221 16.54 -3.09 0.43
CA ALA A 221 15.55 -3.18 -0.64
C ALA A 221 15.73 -1.99 -1.59
N LYS A 222 15.56 -2.20 -2.90
CA LYS A 222 15.60 -1.11 -3.87
C LYS A 222 14.20 -0.52 -4.07
N LEU A 223 14.11 0.80 -3.97
CA LEU A 223 12.93 1.59 -4.28
C LEU A 223 13.34 2.66 -5.29
N ASN A 224 13.01 2.45 -6.56
CA ASN A 224 13.57 3.24 -7.68
C ASN A 224 15.12 3.20 -7.60
N ASP A 225 15.75 4.38 -7.53
CA ASP A 225 17.20 4.53 -7.42
C ASP A 225 17.71 4.56 -5.96
N SER A 226 16.82 4.54 -4.96
CA SER A 226 17.16 4.55 -3.54
C SER A 226 17.29 3.14 -2.94
N GLU A 227 18.21 2.99 -1.97
CA GLU A 227 18.27 1.82 -1.10
C GLU A 227 17.51 2.11 0.20
N CYS A 228 16.49 1.31 0.50
CA CYS A 228 15.63 1.46 1.66
C CYS A 228 15.79 0.29 2.65
N LEU A 229 15.66 0.61 3.93
CA LEU A 229 15.23 -0.34 4.95
C LEU A 229 13.73 -0.56 4.79
N VAL A 230 13.29 -1.81 4.63
CA VAL A 230 11.87 -2.17 4.66
C VAL A 230 11.58 -2.93 5.93
N ILE A 231 10.60 -2.45 6.68
CA ILE A 231 10.05 -3.11 7.85
C ILE A 231 8.70 -3.69 7.43
N GLU A 232 8.55 -5.01 7.49
CA GLU A 232 7.30 -5.71 7.18
C GLU A 232 6.73 -6.31 8.47
N CYS A 233 5.53 -5.90 8.85
CA CYS A 233 4.71 -6.58 9.85
C CYS A 233 3.70 -7.48 9.14
N ARG A 234 3.58 -8.74 9.60
CA ARG A 234 2.61 -9.70 9.09
C ARG A 234 1.78 -10.32 10.20
N HIS A 235 0.46 -10.32 10.03
CA HIS A 235 -0.48 -11.03 10.88
C HIS A 235 -0.97 -12.30 10.17
N PRO A 236 -0.76 -13.51 10.70
CA PRO A 236 -1.06 -14.75 9.98
C PRO A 236 -2.57 -15.01 9.84
N THR A 237 -3.35 -14.61 10.84
CA THR A 237 -4.78 -14.92 10.97
C THR A 237 -5.60 -13.63 11.03
N PRO A 238 -6.74 -13.54 10.31
CA PRO A 238 -7.59 -12.37 10.37
C PRO A 238 -8.28 -12.27 11.74
N HIS A 239 -7.99 -11.18 12.46
CA HIS A 239 -8.68 -10.82 13.69
C HIS A 239 -9.17 -9.38 13.63
N ARG A 240 -10.18 -9.04 14.44
CA ARG A 240 -10.81 -7.71 14.44
C ARG A 240 -9.80 -6.58 14.74
N GLN A 241 -8.78 -6.86 15.56
CA GLN A 241 -7.72 -5.91 15.89
C GLN A 241 -6.67 -5.73 14.79
N PHE A 242 -6.59 -6.62 13.79
CA PHE A 242 -5.60 -6.55 12.72
C PHE A 242 -6.27 -6.11 11.43
N LYS A 243 -6.11 -4.83 11.08
CA LYS A 243 -6.71 -4.25 9.88
C LYS A 243 -6.13 -4.84 8.59
N PHE A 244 -4.85 -5.20 8.62
CA PHE A 244 -4.09 -5.66 7.46
C PHE A 244 -3.41 -7.00 7.75
N HIS A 245 -3.22 -7.79 6.69
CA HIS A 245 -2.40 -8.99 6.74
C HIS A 245 -0.91 -8.65 6.72
N ILE A 246 -0.55 -7.66 5.89
CA ILE A 246 0.82 -7.18 5.74
C ILE A 246 0.78 -5.65 5.78
N SER A 247 1.64 -5.05 6.59
CA SER A 247 1.92 -3.60 6.59
C SER A 247 3.42 -3.41 6.41
N ARG A 248 3.83 -2.56 5.48
CA ARG A 248 5.24 -2.25 5.20
C ARG A 248 5.51 -0.77 5.32
N LEU A 249 6.64 -0.44 5.92
CA LEU A 249 7.23 0.90 5.92
C LEU A 249 8.60 0.83 5.24
N PHE A 250 8.83 1.71 4.26
CA PHE A 250 10.09 1.86 3.54
C PHE A 250 10.74 3.16 4.01
N ILE A 251 11.96 3.04 4.51
CA ILE A 251 12.75 4.16 5.03
C ILE A 251 14.01 4.25 4.17
N ASP A 252 14.25 5.41 3.56
CA ASP A 252 15.47 5.68 2.82
C ASP A 252 16.69 5.61 3.75
N ARG A 253 17.74 4.87 3.34
CA ARG A 253 18.89 4.63 4.23
C ARG A 253 19.84 5.81 4.34
N GLU A 254 19.82 6.72 3.39
CA GLU A 254 20.73 7.87 3.37
C GLU A 254 20.15 9.04 4.15
N THR A 255 18.86 9.32 3.94
CA THR A 255 18.16 10.47 4.49
C THR A 255 17.31 10.14 5.72
N ASN A 256 17.06 8.85 5.99
CA ASN A 256 16.12 8.39 7.02
C ASN A 256 14.66 8.85 6.80
N LEU A 257 14.33 9.30 5.58
CA LEU A 257 12.97 9.71 5.24
C LEU A 257 12.06 8.50 4.99
N PRO A 258 10.80 8.54 5.43
CA PRO A 258 9.83 7.50 5.13
C PRO A 258 9.35 7.68 3.68
N MET A 259 9.72 6.78 2.78
CA MET A 259 9.46 6.92 1.34
C MET A 259 8.19 6.23 0.89
N ARG A 260 7.79 5.15 1.57
CA ARG A 260 6.60 4.38 1.16
C ARG A 260 5.94 3.65 2.32
N VAL A 261 4.62 3.55 2.24
CA VAL A 261 3.82 2.59 2.99
C VAL A 261 3.05 1.69 2.03
N GLU A 262 2.99 0.39 2.32
CA GLU A 262 2.13 -0.57 1.63
C GLU A 262 1.30 -1.35 2.66
N ASN A 263 0.00 -1.48 2.46
CA ASN A 263 -0.87 -2.31 3.29
C ASN A 263 -1.68 -3.28 2.43
N TYR A 264 -1.70 -4.55 2.83
CA TYR A 264 -2.38 -5.63 2.11
C TYR A 264 -3.43 -6.31 2.98
N ALA A 265 -4.58 -6.64 2.37
CA ALA A 265 -5.65 -7.38 3.02
C ALA A 265 -5.29 -8.86 3.20
N PHE A 266 -5.98 -9.50 4.15
CA PHE A 266 -5.93 -10.95 4.30
C PHE A 266 -6.37 -11.65 3.01
N PRO A 267 -5.66 -12.73 2.61
CA PRO A 267 -6.01 -13.47 1.42
C PRO A 267 -7.37 -14.14 1.58
N ARG A 268 -8.19 -14.08 0.52
CA ARG A 268 -9.43 -14.88 0.44
C ARG A 268 -9.07 -16.29 -0.01
N GLN A 269 -9.53 -17.31 0.72
CA GLN A 269 -9.47 -18.72 0.32
C GLN A 269 -8.09 -19.20 -0.21
N GLY A 270 -7.00 -18.85 0.49
CA GLY A 270 -5.64 -19.26 0.09
C GLY A 270 -5.06 -18.52 -1.13
N GLY A 271 -5.72 -17.46 -1.60
CA GLY A 271 -5.21 -16.56 -2.63
C GLY A 271 -4.02 -15.71 -2.17
N LYS A 272 -3.58 -14.78 -3.03
CA LYS A 272 -2.54 -13.80 -2.66
C LYS A 272 -3.16 -12.65 -1.84
N PRO A 273 -2.42 -12.07 -0.88
CA PRO A 273 -2.82 -10.81 -0.23
C PRO A 273 -3.07 -9.74 -1.29
N MET A 274 -4.20 -9.03 -1.18
CA MET A 274 -4.57 -7.97 -2.13
C MET A 274 -4.10 -6.63 -1.61
N LEU A 275 -3.55 -5.77 -2.47
CA LEU A 275 -3.18 -4.41 -2.10
C LEU A 275 -4.43 -3.64 -1.66
N VAL A 276 -4.36 -2.99 -0.50
CA VAL A 276 -5.41 -2.09 -0.02
C VAL A 276 -5.01 -0.65 -0.24
N GLU A 277 -3.77 -0.32 0.08
CA GLU A 277 -3.24 1.04 -0.07
C GLU A 277 -1.72 1.01 -0.22
N GLU A 278 -1.22 1.89 -1.07
CA GLU A 278 0.18 2.19 -1.24
C GLU A 278 0.35 3.70 -1.47
N TYR A 279 1.26 4.30 -0.72
CA TYR A 279 1.67 5.69 -0.87
C TYR A 279 3.17 5.71 -1.07
N THR A 280 3.64 6.28 -2.18
CA THR A 280 5.06 6.45 -2.47
C THR A 280 5.37 7.92 -2.65
N TYR A 281 6.25 8.44 -1.80
CA TYR A 281 6.90 9.72 -2.00
C TYR A 281 8.20 9.48 -2.75
N SER A 282 8.45 10.27 -3.78
CA SER A 282 9.66 10.22 -4.59
C SER A 282 10.10 11.62 -4.95
N GLU A 283 11.36 11.78 -5.38
CA GLU A 283 11.93 13.09 -5.73
C GLU A 283 11.77 14.14 -4.61
N ILE A 284 11.88 13.71 -3.35
CA ILE A 284 11.67 14.57 -2.19
C ILE A 284 12.79 15.61 -2.13
N LYS A 285 12.41 16.88 -2.02
CA LYS A 285 13.31 18.01 -1.77
C LYS A 285 12.77 18.77 -0.57
N THR A 286 13.49 18.73 0.54
CA THR A 286 13.09 19.34 1.81
C THR A 286 13.57 20.79 1.90
N ASN A 287 12.86 21.59 2.71
CA ASN A 287 13.20 22.98 3.05
C ASN A 287 13.52 23.82 1.82
N VAL A 288 12.65 23.74 0.81
CA VAL A 288 12.78 24.48 -0.46
C VAL A 288 12.30 25.92 -0.34
N GLY A 289 11.79 26.33 0.82
CA GLY A 289 11.39 27.71 1.11
C GLY A 289 10.04 28.06 0.51
N LEU A 290 9.04 27.18 0.68
CA LEU A 290 7.70 27.43 0.19
C LEU A 290 7.06 28.59 0.94
N THR A 291 6.40 29.46 0.19
CA THR A 291 5.79 30.69 0.72
C THR A 291 4.27 30.66 0.59
N ASP A 292 3.58 31.64 1.17
CA ASP A 292 2.12 31.76 1.00
C ASP A 292 1.70 31.88 -0.47
N ALA A 293 2.56 32.43 -1.33
CA ALA A 293 2.30 32.48 -2.77
C ALA A 293 2.21 31.08 -3.39
N ASP A 294 2.91 30.08 -2.85
CA ASP A 294 2.82 28.68 -3.30
C ASP A 294 1.51 28.02 -2.91
N PHE A 295 0.76 28.61 -1.98
CA PHE A 295 -0.52 28.12 -1.49
C PHE A 295 -1.66 29.15 -1.68
N ASP A 296 -1.52 30.04 -2.65
CA ASP A 296 -2.56 31.00 -3.05
C ASP A 296 -3.20 30.56 -4.37
N ARG A 297 -4.54 30.49 -4.39
CA ARG A 297 -5.30 30.23 -5.62
C ARG A 297 -5.06 31.28 -6.72
N LYS A 298 -4.61 32.49 -6.36
CA LYS A 298 -4.29 33.56 -7.31
C LYS A 298 -2.89 33.42 -7.92
N ASN A 299 -2.13 32.39 -7.55
CA ASN A 299 -0.82 32.14 -8.15
C ASN A 299 -0.98 31.96 -9.67
N PRO A 300 -0.33 32.79 -10.50
CA PRO A 300 -0.51 32.76 -11.96
C PRO A 300 0.00 31.49 -12.63
N ARG A 301 0.68 30.60 -11.89
CA ARG A 301 1.11 29.28 -12.36
C ARG A 301 0.06 28.19 -12.15
N TYR A 302 -1.04 28.48 -11.43
CA TYR A 302 -2.11 27.55 -11.11
C TYR A 302 -3.35 27.81 -11.96
N ALA A 303 -4.23 26.82 -12.05
CA ALA A 303 -5.42 26.87 -12.90
C ALA A 303 -6.70 27.32 -12.16
N PHE A 304 -6.59 27.75 -10.90
CA PHE A 304 -7.74 28.08 -10.04
C PHE A 304 -8.51 29.35 -10.45
#